data_AF-B7FUK0-F1
#
_entry.id   AF-B7FUK0-F1
#
_cell.length_a   1.000
_cell.length_b   1.000
_cell.length_c   1.000
_cell.angle_alpha   90.00
_cell.angle_beta   90.00
_cell.angle_gamma   90.00
#
_symmetry.space_group_name_H-M   'P 1'
#
loop_
_entity.id
_entity.type
_entity.pdbx_description
1 polymer ?
#
loop_
_entity_poly.entity_id
_entity_poly.type
_entity_poly.pdbx_seq_one_letter_code
_entity_poly.pdbx_strand_id
1 'polypeptide(L)'
;MNVSFFRMAATMVFDCTARTARSRPLVWALLVIGLASYSLLRETSHVSFKDESAVVIKTTPPVEESTTLPSVDLIKTVESPSLSTDAISTAEMPLIVWLMSYPNSGTSYTMTMVERASNLSTASNYGAEVTDPADVSLPLHSSHPEGPYWEGLSGKLGAIRHLPDRFVLTKTHCGGRCVNCGAEEYVVSTEQFLDDCSRTSALMGPENSRAVQMMNPKRVARMVHLLRNPYQNIVARFHLERRHFVLRDPKLAITFPNNATGFAAWCRKLDRLYADEESILESKVRDLMQKLPCHAEFYKYVQWHNKALEIGPLMNGGAEVPMWTIHYEDYQNNFNSTVKGLMDFLELSIVSTPREFRALPDYSDHFSDRDRQHANALMKEVATSKTRPLIERYLN
;
A
#
# COMPACT_ATOMS: atom_id res chain seq x y z
N MET A 1 15.84 -8.87 15.49
CA MET A 1 15.94 -10.34 15.75
C MET A 1 16.71 -10.57 17.05
N ASN A 2 16.18 -11.42 17.92
CA ASN A 2 16.52 -11.57 19.34
C ASN A 2 17.92 -12.17 19.59
N VAL A 3 18.70 -11.51 20.47
CA VAL A 3 20.03 -11.94 20.97
C VAL A 3 19.95 -13.19 21.86
N SER A 4 18.75 -13.64 22.23
CA SER A 4 18.55 -14.76 23.16
C SER A 4 18.83 -16.14 22.55
N PHE A 5 18.80 -16.29 21.21
CA PHE A 5 19.02 -17.60 20.58
C PHE A 5 20.51 -18.01 20.53
N PHE A 6 21.42 -17.03 20.49
CA PHE A 6 22.86 -17.30 20.44
C PHE A 6 23.46 -17.75 21.77
N ARG A 7 22.84 -17.43 22.91
CA ARG A 7 23.32 -17.88 24.22
C ARG A 7 23.12 -19.37 24.44
N MET A 8 22.07 -19.99 23.88
CA MET A 8 21.79 -21.42 24.06
C MET A 8 22.73 -22.32 23.24
N ALA A 9 23.09 -21.92 22.01
CA ALA A 9 24.00 -22.69 21.17
C ALA A 9 25.44 -22.69 21.70
N ALA A 10 25.88 -21.61 22.35
CA ALA A 10 27.22 -21.51 22.93
C ALA A 10 27.39 -22.37 24.21
N THR A 11 26.32 -22.64 24.97
CA THR A 11 26.43 -23.46 26.20
C THR A 11 26.49 -24.95 25.89
N MET A 12 25.84 -25.43 24.82
CA MET A 12 25.86 -26.85 24.43
C MET A 12 27.22 -27.34 23.90
N VAL A 13 28.08 -26.45 23.39
CA VAL A 13 29.39 -26.84 22.85
C VAL A 13 30.45 -27.02 23.96
N PHE A 14 30.29 -26.36 25.11
CA PHE A 14 31.27 -26.46 26.19
C PHE A 14 31.12 -27.70 27.08
N ASP A 15 29.94 -28.31 27.16
CA ASP A 15 29.68 -29.45 28.05
C ASP A 15 30.02 -30.83 27.45
N CYS A 16 30.53 -30.88 26.22
CA CYS A 16 30.89 -32.13 25.52
C CYS A 16 32.40 -32.35 25.35
N THR A 17 33.25 -31.66 26.11
CA THR A 17 34.73 -31.75 25.98
C THR A 17 35.42 -32.63 27.02
N ALA A 18 34.71 -33.64 27.55
CA ALA A 18 35.30 -34.66 28.41
C ALA A 18 35.01 -36.08 27.87
N ARG A 19 35.63 -36.44 26.75
CA ARG A 19 36.27 -37.77 26.49
C ARG A 19 36.54 -37.95 25.00
N THR A 20 37.76 -38.39 24.71
CA THR A 20 38.34 -38.83 23.43
C THR A 20 38.90 -37.74 22.50
N ALA A 21 40.23 -37.74 22.37
CA ALA A 21 41.02 -36.83 21.55
C ALA A 21 40.93 -37.11 20.01
N ARG A 22 39.93 -37.88 19.55
CA ARG A 22 39.81 -38.29 18.13
C ARG A 22 38.80 -37.50 17.30
N SER A 23 37.97 -36.65 17.90
CA SER A 23 36.91 -35.91 17.19
C SER A 23 37.24 -34.44 16.87
N ARG A 24 38.36 -33.91 17.36
CA ARG A 24 38.79 -32.52 17.13
C ARG A 24 38.84 -32.09 15.65
N PRO A 25 39.38 -32.86 14.70
CA PRO A 25 39.45 -32.40 13.31
C PRO A 25 38.06 -32.29 12.65
N LEU A 26 37.08 -33.10 13.07
CA LEU A 26 35.73 -33.08 12.50
C LEU A 26 34.93 -31.83 12.95
N VAL A 27 35.07 -31.44 14.22
CA VAL A 27 34.42 -30.24 14.76
C VAL A 27 34.98 -28.97 14.11
N TRP A 28 36.29 -28.91 13.90
CA TRP A 28 36.92 -27.79 13.18
C TRP A 28 36.50 -27.73 11.71
N ALA A 29 36.37 -28.88 11.03
CA ALA A 29 35.88 -28.91 9.65
C ALA A 29 34.44 -28.38 9.53
N LEU A 30 33.54 -28.75 10.45
CA LEU A 30 32.16 -28.27 10.46
C LEU A 30 32.05 -26.77 10.79
N LEU A 31 32.89 -26.27 11.70
CA LEU A 31 32.97 -24.83 12.02
C LEU A 31 33.48 -24.01 10.83
N VAL A 32 34.48 -24.51 10.10
CA VAL A 32 35.01 -23.86 8.89
C VAL A 32 33.97 -23.85 7.77
N ILE A 33 33.23 -24.96 7.58
CA ILE A 33 32.13 -25.01 6.61
C ILE A 33 31.02 -24.02 6.99
N GLY A 34 30.62 -23.97 8.27
CA GLY A 34 29.60 -23.03 8.74
C GLY A 34 30.00 -21.56 8.56
N LEU A 35 31.26 -21.21 8.84
CA LEU A 35 31.78 -19.86 8.64
C LEU A 35 31.94 -19.49 7.16
N ALA A 36 32.36 -20.43 6.30
CA ALA A 36 32.43 -20.22 4.85
C ALA A 36 31.04 -20.03 4.23
N SER A 37 30.05 -20.84 4.65
CA SER A 37 28.64 -20.66 4.23
C SER A 37 28.05 -19.33 4.69
N TYR A 38 28.43 -18.86 5.89
CA TYR A 38 27.99 -17.55 6.40
C TYR A 38 28.62 -16.38 5.62
N SER A 39 29.89 -16.46 5.22
CA SER A 39 30.51 -15.45 4.36
C SER A 39 29.91 -15.41 2.96
N LEU A 40 29.58 -16.56 2.36
CA LEU A 40 28.89 -16.64 1.06
C LEU A 40 27.46 -16.07 1.10
N LEU A 41 26.75 -16.23 2.23
CA LEU A 41 25.44 -15.61 2.45
C LEU A 41 25.52 -14.10 2.71
N ARG A 42 26.66 -13.60 3.20
CA ARG A 42 26.89 -12.16 3.45
C ARG A 42 27.30 -11.40 2.20
N GLU A 43 27.97 -12.03 1.23
CA GLU A 43 28.30 -11.41 -0.06
C GLU A 43 27.12 -11.27 -1.02
N THR A 44 26.05 -12.06 -0.83
CA THR A 44 24.83 -11.98 -1.65
C THR A 44 23.83 -10.92 -1.17
N SER A 45 24.09 -10.23 -0.06
CA SER A 45 23.18 -9.23 0.53
C SER A 45 23.55 -7.76 0.26
N HIS A 46 24.59 -7.49 -0.54
CA HIS A 46 24.92 -6.14 -1.01
C HIS A 46 24.72 -6.00 -2.53
N VAL A 47 23.46 -6.08 -2.98
CA VAL A 47 23.08 -5.58 -4.30
C VAL A 47 22.61 -4.13 -4.13
N SER A 48 23.51 -3.21 -4.47
CA SER A 48 23.22 -1.79 -4.61
C SER A 48 22.27 -1.59 -5.79
N PHE A 49 21.07 -1.06 -5.51
CA PHE A 49 20.06 -0.74 -6.51
C PHE A 49 20.41 0.59 -7.17
N LYS A 50 20.81 0.56 -8.45
CA LYS A 50 20.71 1.70 -9.35
C LYS A 50 19.43 1.55 -10.17
N ASP A 51 18.49 2.47 -9.96
CA ASP A 51 17.31 2.62 -10.80
C ASP A 51 17.70 3.43 -12.05
N GLU A 52 17.79 2.77 -13.20
CA GLU A 52 17.92 3.42 -14.50
C GLU A 52 16.56 3.41 -15.20
N SER A 53 15.84 4.52 -15.12
CA SER A 53 14.67 4.79 -15.93
C SER A 53 15.10 5.25 -17.34
N ALA A 54 15.32 4.31 -18.25
CA ALA A 54 15.45 4.60 -19.68
C ALA A 54 14.06 4.56 -20.36
N VAL A 55 13.57 5.75 -20.71
CA VAL A 55 12.40 5.95 -21.57
C VAL A 55 12.73 5.50 -22.99
N VAL A 56 11.99 4.51 -23.51
CA VAL A 56 12.02 4.15 -24.93
C VAL A 56 11.30 5.25 -25.72
N ILE A 57 12.08 6.20 -26.24
CA ILE A 57 11.61 7.19 -27.22
C ILE A 57 11.46 6.45 -28.57
N LYS A 58 10.22 6.33 -29.05
CA LYS A 58 9.95 5.99 -30.46
C LYS A 58 10.40 7.16 -31.33
N THR A 59 11.41 6.94 -32.14
CA THR A 59 11.86 7.86 -33.19
C THR A 59 10.83 7.93 -34.31
N THR A 60 10.20 9.09 -34.48
CA THR A 60 9.50 9.49 -35.71
C THR A 60 10.46 10.25 -36.64
N PRO A 61 10.32 10.12 -37.97
CA PRO A 61 11.24 10.71 -38.95
C PRO A 61 11.10 12.25 -39.03
N PRO A 62 12.14 12.94 -39.54
CA PRO A 62 12.23 14.39 -39.51
C PRO A 62 11.26 15.03 -40.50
N VAL A 63 10.52 16.03 -40.03
CA VAL A 63 9.74 16.96 -40.87
C VAL A 63 10.57 18.22 -41.07
N GLU A 64 10.63 18.65 -42.32
CA GLU A 64 11.43 19.75 -42.84
C GLU A 64 11.12 21.11 -42.22
N GLU A 65 12.20 21.88 -42.24
CA GLU A 65 12.45 23.23 -41.79
C GLU A 65 11.66 24.28 -42.59
N SER A 66 11.03 25.23 -41.91
CA SER A 66 10.90 26.65 -42.35
C SER A 66 9.94 27.39 -41.42
N THR A 67 10.45 28.33 -40.64
CA THR A 67 10.07 29.77 -40.73
C THR A 67 10.73 30.55 -39.60
N THR A 68 11.37 31.64 -40.01
CA THR A 68 11.99 32.69 -39.22
C THR A 68 11.00 33.42 -38.31
N LEU A 69 11.36 33.64 -37.04
CA LEU A 69 10.69 34.58 -36.14
C LEU A 69 11.68 35.61 -35.58
N PRO A 70 11.22 36.85 -35.32
CA PRO A 70 12.09 38.00 -35.08
C PRO A 70 12.58 38.06 -33.63
N SER A 71 13.78 38.63 -33.48
CA SER A 71 14.43 39.03 -32.24
C SER A 71 13.59 40.06 -31.47
N VAL A 72 13.21 39.74 -30.24
CA VAL A 72 12.59 40.67 -29.28
C VAL A 72 13.62 41.02 -28.21
N ASP A 73 13.91 42.31 -28.12
CA ASP A 73 14.82 42.92 -27.14
C ASP A 73 14.17 43.09 -25.75
N LEU A 74 15.07 43.07 -24.75
CA LEU A 74 14.98 43.75 -23.45
C LEU A 74 13.89 43.33 -22.45
N ILE A 75 14.25 42.41 -21.54
CA ILE A 75 13.61 42.31 -20.22
C ILE A 75 14.29 43.33 -19.29
N LYS A 76 13.50 44.34 -18.87
CA LYS A 76 13.83 45.22 -17.74
C LYS A 76 13.75 44.41 -16.43
N THR A 77 14.78 44.53 -15.61
CA THR A 77 14.82 44.09 -14.21
C THR A 77 13.66 44.73 -13.44
N VAL A 78 12.70 43.92 -13.02
CA VAL A 78 11.63 44.30 -12.10
C VAL A 78 12.17 44.17 -10.68
N GLU A 79 12.27 45.29 -9.98
CA GLU A 79 12.57 45.32 -8.54
C GLU A 79 11.50 44.52 -7.78
N SER A 80 11.95 43.55 -7.00
CA SER A 80 11.10 42.68 -6.19
C SER A 80 10.53 43.48 -5.02
N PRO A 81 9.20 43.49 -4.80
CA PRO A 81 8.61 44.13 -3.62
C PRO A 81 9.11 43.41 -2.37
N SER A 82 9.61 44.17 -1.40
CA SER A 82 9.94 43.68 -0.07
C SER A 82 8.67 43.17 0.61
N LEU A 83 8.51 41.84 0.61
CA LEU A 83 7.41 41.14 1.26
C LEU A 83 7.53 41.33 2.78
N SER A 84 6.59 42.08 3.36
CA SER A 84 6.48 42.29 4.80
C SER A 84 6.21 40.95 5.51
N THR A 85 7.08 40.59 6.45
CA THR A 85 7.06 39.35 7.25
C THR A 85 6.02 39.33 8.39
N ASP A 86 5.19 40.36 8.51
CA ASP A 86 4.35 40.55 9.69
C ASP A 86 2.89 40.19 9.40
N ALA A 87 2.64 38.89 9.19
CA ALA A 87 1.38 38.17 9.44
C ALA A 87 1.46 36.77 8.83
N ILE A 88 2.36 35.91 9.33
CA ILE A 88 2.15 34.47 9.17
C ILE A 88 0.98 34.14 10.09
N SER A 89 -0.23 34.33 9.55
CA SER A 89 -1.44 33.68 10.03
C SER A 89 -1.06 32.25 10.40
N THR A 90 -1.30 31.85 11.64
CA THR A 90 -1.25 30.45 12.06
C THR A 90 -2.42 29.73 11.39
N ALA A 91 -2.41 29.71 10.06
CA ALA A 91 -3.40 29.01 9.25
C ALA A 91 -3.43 27.59 9.80
N GLU A 92 -4.55 27.27 10.43
CA GLU A 92 -4.76 25.99 11.09
C GLU A 92 -4.60 24.93 10.00
N MET A 93 -3.48 24.21 10.03
CA MET A 93 -3.13 23.25 8.99
C MET A 93 -4.20 22.15 8.91
N PRO A 94 -4.48 21.58 7.73
CA PRO A 94 -5.59 20.66 7.56
C PRO A 94 -5.45 19.42 8.45
N LEU A 95 -6.58 19.00 8.99
CA LEU A 95 -6.78 17.77 9.72
C LEU A 95 -6.74 16.56 8.77
N ILE A 96 -6.21 15.45 9.27
CA ILE A 96 -6.01 14.24 8.48
C ILE A 96 -7.33 13.47 8.38
N VAL A 97 -7.69 13.08 7.16
CA VAL A 97 -8.77 12.12 6.88
C VAL A 97 -8.16 10.87 6.26
N TRP A 98 -8.15 9.74 6.96
CA TRP A 98 -7.59 8.52 6.38
C TRP A 98 -8.50 7.93 5.31
N LEU A 99 -8.01 7.84 4.07
CA LEU A 99 -8.55 6.95 3.05
C LEU A 99 -7.97 5.56 3.27
N MET A 100 -8.71 4.74 4.01
CA MET A 100 -8.35 3.38 4.33
C MET A 100 -8.91 2.44 3.26
N SER A 101 -8.03 1.67 2.62
CA SER A 101 -8.48 0.58 1.76
C SER A 101 -7.55 -0.62 1.84
N TYR A 102 -8.12 -1.82 1.69
CA TYR A 102 -7.31 -2.96 1.30
C TYR A 102 -6.65 -2.65 -0.07
N PRO A 103 -5.39 -3.03 -0.32
CA PRO A 103 -4.67 -2.67 -1.54
C PRO A 103 -5.46 -2.96 -2.83
N ASN A 104 -5.30 -2.10 -3.82
CA ASN A 104 -5.99 -2.18 -5.13
C ASN A 104 -7.53 -2.08 -5.08
N SER A 105 -8.10 -1.53 -4.01
CA SER A 105 -9.56 -1.28 -3.90
C SER A 105 -10.01 0.03 -4.54
N GLY A 106 -9.12 0.77 -5.21
CA GLY A 106 -9.48 2.00 -5.94
C GLY A 106 -9.07 3.31 -5.28
N THR A 107 -8.09 3.29 -4.37
CA THR A 107 -7.55 4.49 -3.71
C THR A 107 -7.05 5.53 -4.70
N SER A 108 -6.22 5.14 -5.67
CA SER A 108 -5.71 6.07 -6.68
C SER A 108 -6.83 6.74 -7.49
N TYR A 109 -7.90 5.99 -7.81
CA TYR A 109 -9.05 6.59 -8.49
C TYR A 109 -9.78 7.60 -7.59
N THR A 110 -10.06 7.21 -6.34
CA THR A 110 -10.75 8.05 -5.35
C THR A 110 -9.99 9.35 -5.08
N MET A 111 -8.68 9.27 -4.89
CA MET A 111 -7.82 10.44 -4.69
C MET A 111 -7.84 11.34 -5.92
N THR A 112 -7.56 10.82 -7.12
CA THR A 112 -7.62 11.65 -8.34
C THR A 112 -9.01 12.24 -8.58
N MET A 113 -10.07 11.55 -8.19
CA MET A 113 -11.43 12.07 -8.28
C MET A 113 -11.61 13.29 -7.37
N VAL A 114 -11.23 13.19 -6.09
CA VAL A 114 -11.27 14.31 -5.13
C VAL A 114 -10.40 15.47 -5.60
N GLU A 115 -9.19 15.18 -6.05
CA GLU A 115 -8.27 16.19 -6.56
C GLU A 115 -8.93 16.92 -7.72
N ARG A 116 -9.36 16.21 -8.78
CA ARG A 116 -9.99 16.86 -9.94
C ARG A 116 -11.22 17.66 -9.53
N ALA A 117 -12.13 17.08 -8.76
CA ALA A 117 -13.36 17.76 -8.36
C ALA A 117 -13.11 19.05 -7.58
N SER A 118 -12.14 19.06 -6.64
CA SER A 118 -11.84 20.21 -5.77
C SER A 118 -10.79 21.18 -6.32
N ASN A 119 -10.00 20.76 -7.30
CA ASN A 119 -8.74 21.41 -7.67
C ASN A 119 -7.73 21.57 -6.50
N LEU A 120 -7.86 20.75 -5.46
CA LEU A 120 -6.96 20.69 -4.30
C LEU A 120 -6.16 19.39 -4.33
N SER A 121 -5.16 19.29 -3.47
CA SER A 121 -4.28 18.12 -3.34
C SER A 121 -4.76 17.15 -2.26
N THR A 122 -4.20 15.96 -2.29
CA THR A 122 -4.35 14.94 -1.26
C THR A 122 -3.00 14.66 -0.59
N ALA A 123 -2.97 13.68 0.31
CA ALA A 123 -1.74 13.22 0.96
C ALA A 123 -1.64 11.69 0.95
N SER A 124 -0.47 11.17 1.27
CA SER A 124 -0.22 9.74 1.41
C SER A 124 0.73 9.46 2.57
N ASN A 125 0.50 8.36 3.29
CA ASN A 125 1.50 7.84 4.22
C ASN A 125 2.72 7.27 3.48
N TYR A 126 2.63 7.09 2.17
CA TYR A 126 3.68 6.48 1.33
C TYR A 126 4.35 7.55 0.48
N GLY A 127 5.26 8.32 1.08
CA GLY A 127 5.99 9.40 0.39
C GLY A 127 6.76 8.95 -0.85
N ALA A 128 7.13 7.67 -0.96
CA ALA A 128 7.72 7.10 -2.17
C ALA A 128 6.75 6.95 -3.36
N GLU A 129 5.44 7.11 -3.14
CA GLU A 129 4.42 7.09 -4.19
C GLU A 129 4.07 8.50 -4.70
N VAL A 130 4.57 9.53 -4.02
CA VAL A 130 4.13 10.93 -4.13
C VAL A 130 5.04 11.79 -5.02
N THR A 131 6.30 11.38 -5.21
CA THR A 131 7.34 12.25 -5.75
C THR A 131 7.45 12.19 -7.29
N ASP A 132 7.44 13.37 -7.91
CA ASP A 132 8.21 13.73 -9.12
C ASP A 132 9.71 13.87 -8.70
N PRO A 133 10.74 13.94 -9.58
CA PRO A 133 12.16 13.65 -9.25
C PRO A 133 12.86 14.64 -8.31
N ALA A 134 12.13 15.53 -7.63
CA ALA A 134 12.62 16.20 -6.45
C ALA A 134 12.68 15.17 -5.31
N ASP A 135 13.88 14.64 -5.05
CA ASP A 135 14.23 13.46 -4.26
C ASP A 135 13.75 13.38 -2.77
N VAL A 136 12.80 14.22 -2.32
CA VAL A 136 12.35 14.28 -0.91
C VAL A 136 10.84 14.35 -0.79
N SER A 137 10.26 13.51 0.08
CA SER A 137 8.85 13.58 0.43
C SER A 137 8.55 14.81 1.31
N LEU A 138 7.63 15.67 0.86
CA LEU A 138 7.25 16.88 1.61
C LEU A 138 6.20 16.52 2.69
N PRO A 139 6.49 16.68 3.99
CA PRO A 139 5.51 16.42 5.03
C PRO A 139 4.36 17.43 4.94
N LEU A 140 3.16 16.97 5.25
CA LEU A 140 1.96 17.80 5.29
C LEU A 140 2.15 18.98 6.26
N HIS A 141 2.76 18.73 7.43
CA HIS A 141 3.04 19.75 8.45
C HIS A 141 4.54 19.79 8.75
N SER A 142 5.14 20.98 8.77
CA SER A 142 6.58 21.15 9.06
C SER A 142 6.97 20.74 10.49
N SER A 143 6.06 20.89 11.45
CA SER A 143 6.21 20.42 12.84
C SER A 143 6.06 18.89 12.99
N HIS A 144 5.64 18.20 11.93
CA HIS A 144 5.43 16.76 11.90
C HIS A 144 6.14 16.12 10.71
N PRO A 145 7.48 16.06 10.75
CA PRO A 145 8.29 15.49 9.66
C PRO A 145 8.03 13.99 9.46
N GLU A 146 7.36 13.33 10.40
CA GLU A 146 6.95 11.94 10.30
C GLU A 146 5.80 11.69 9.33
N GLY A 147 5.24 12.72 8.71
CA GLY A 147 4.17 12.62 7.72
C GLY A 147 2.76 12.89 8.28
N PRO A 148 1.70 12.66 7.46
CA PRO A 148 1.72 12.13 6.09
C PRO A 148 2.37 13.12 5.10
N TYR A 149 2.60 12.70 3.86
CA TYR A 149 3.30 13.51 2.85
C TYR A 149 2.33 14.06 1.79
N TRP A 150 2.52 15.32 1.42
CA TRP A 150 1.68 16.05 0.46
C TRP A 150 1.90 15.55 -0.96
N GLU A 151 0.83 15.16 -1.67
CA GLU A 151 0.95 14.60 -3.03
C GLU A 151 1.44 15.63 -4.05
N GLY A 152 1.19 16.93 -3.82
CA GLY A 152 1.81 18.05 -4.52
C GLY A 152 1.44 18.23 -5.98
N LEU A 153 1.72 17.21 -6.78
CA LEU A 153 1.67 17.16 -8.22
C LEU A 153 0.67 16.10 -8.63
N SER A 154 -0.57 16.50 -8.88
CA SER A 154 -1.57 15.58 -9.44
C SER A 154 -1.77 15.81 -10.92
N GLY A 155 -1.62 14.72 -11.70
CA GLY A 155 -1.93 14.64 -13.12
C GLY A 155 -0.71 14.80 -14.02
N LYS A 156 -0.89 14.44 -15.31
CA LYS A 156 0.18 14.42 -16.33
C LYS A 156 0.84 15.78 -16.61
N LEU A 157 0.28 16.88 -16.09
CA LEU A 157 0.71 18.24 -16.39
C LEU A 157 1.53 18.88 -15.26
N GLY A 158 1.76 18.19 -14.13
CA GLY A 158 2.61 18.71 -13.04
C GLY A 158 2.08 20.00 -12.40
N ALA A 159 0.77 20.27 -12.49
CA ALA A 159 0.19 21.43 -11.84
C ALA A 159 0.21 21.22 -10.32
N ILE A 160 0.92 22.10 -9.61
CA ILE A 160 0.95 22.11 -8.15
C ILE A 160 -0.45 22.41 -7.65
N ARG A 161 -0.96 21.58 -6.73
CA ARG A 161 -2.26 21.78 -6.08
C ARG A 161 -2.07 22.09 -4.62
N HIS A 162 -2.74 23.14 -4.15
CA HIS A 162 -2.71 23.48 -2.74
C HIS A 162 -3.47 22.45 -1.89
N LEU A 163 -3.07 22.34 -0.62
CA LEU A 163 -3.81 21.58 0.37
C LEU A 163 -5.15 22.25 0.67
N PRO A 164 -6.18 21.47 1.05
CA PRO A 164 -7.43 22.04 1.57
C PRO A 164 -7.23 22.73 2.91
N ASP A 165 -8.12 23.66 3.25
CA ASP A 165 -8.02 24.42 4.51
C ASP A 165 -8.33 23.56 5.75
N ARG A 166 -9.28 22.61 5.65
CA ARG A 166 -9.79 21.86 6.81
C ARG A 166 -9.43 20.37 6.82
N PHE A 167 -9.76 19.62 5.77
CA PHE A 167 -9.65 18.16 5.76
C PHE A 167 -8.89 17.66 4.54
N VAL A 168 -7.73 17.03 4.77
CA VAL A 168 -6.93 16.42 3.69
C VAL A 168 -7.12 14.91 3.65
N LEU A 169 -7.62 14.42 2.52
CA LEU A 169 -7.73 12.99 2.27
C LEU A 169 -6.32 12.38 2.15
N THR A 170 -6.03 11.40 3.00
CA THR A 170 -4.69 10.83 3.20
C THR A 170 -4.72 9.32 2.99
N LYS A 171 -4.01 8.82 1.99
CA LYS A 171 -3.95 7.38 1.69
C LYS A 171 -3.25 6.59 2.81
N THR A 172 -3.91 5.52 3.25
CA THR A 172 -3.26 4.45 4.02
C THR A 172 -3.87 3.09 3.69
N HIS A 173 -3.06 2.05 3.82
CA HIS A 173 -3.44 0.65 3.63
C HIS A 173 -3.27 -0.18 4.90
N CYS A 174 -2.80 0.42 6.00
CA CYS A 174 -2.59 -0.26 7.28
C CYS A 174 -1.78 -1.57 7.17
N GLY A 175 -1.93 -2.45 8.16
CA GLY A 175 -1.27 -3.76 8.29
C GLY A 175 -2.04 -4.91 7.64
N GLY A 176 -1.56 -6.15 7.82
CA GLY A 176 -2.31 -7.38 7.51
C GLY A 176 -2.57 -7.67 6.03
N ARG A 177 -1.83 -7.03 5.11
CA ARG A 177 -2.17 -6.96 3.68
C ARG A 177 -1.09 -7.42 2.71
N CYS A 178 0.02 -7.94 3.22
CA CYS A 178 1.15 -8.44 2.44
C CYS A 178 0.69 -9.52 1.42
N VAL A 179 1.45 -9.67 0.32
CA VAL A 179 1.13 -10.62 -0.77
C VAL A 179 1.83 -11.96 -0.54
N ASN A 180 3.15 -11.93 -0.38
CA ASN A 180 4.00 -13.10 -0.19
C ASN A 180 4.42 -13.18 1.29
N CYS A 181 3.47 -13.55 2.14
CA CYS A 181 3.61 -13.67 3.58
C CYS A 181 2.67 -14.75 4.13
N GLY A 182 3.06 -15.36 5.25
CA GLY A 182 2.25 -16.37 5.92
C GLY A 182 1.40 -15.80 7.06
N ALA A 183 0.68 -16.68 7.75
CA ALA A 183 -0.38 -16.28 8.68
C ALA A 183 0.14 -15.46 9.85
N GLU A 184 1.36 -15.69 10.32
CA GLU A 184 1.97 -14.91 11.41
C GLU A 184 2.11 -13.43 11.06
N GLU A 185 2.22 -13.08 9.78
CA GLU A 185 2.37 -11.69 9.34
C GLU A 185 1.03 -11.01 9.04
N TYR A 186 0.03 -11.75 8.59
CA TYR A 186 -1.25 -11.17 8.18
C TYR A 186 -2.37 -11.29 9.22
N VAL A 187 -2.23 -12.17 10.22
CA VAL A 187 -3.13 -12.25 11.38
C VAL A 187 -2.65 -11.27 12.45
N VAL A 188 -3.12 -10.03 12.35
CA VAL A 188 -2.68 -8.92 13.23
C VAL A 188 -3.74 -8.57 14.28
N SER A 189 -3.28 -8.08 15.44
CA SER A 189 -4.17 -7.48 16.44
C SER A 189 -4.73 -6.13 15.95
N THR A 190 -5.75 -5.61 16.64
CA THR A 190 -6.34 -4.31 16.30
C THR A 190 -5.36 -3.15 16.57
N GLU A 191 -4.56 -3.26 17.63
CA GLU A 191 -3.50 -2.31 17.98
C GLU A 191 -2.38 -2.34 16.93
N GLN A 192 -1.90 -3.53 16.55
CA GLN A 192 -0.89 -3.66 15.50
C GLN A 192 -1.40 -3.12 14.16
N PHE A 193 -2.67 -3.37 13.83
CA PHE A 193 -3.29 -2.81 12.64
C PHE A 193 -3.31 -1.28 12.66
N LEU A 194 -3.66 -0.66 13.80
CA LEU A 194 -3.64 0.78 13.99
C LEU A 194 -2.22 1.36 13.89
N ASP A 195 -1.24 0.72 14.52
CA ASP A 195 0.16 1.10 14.42
C ASP A 195 0.61 1.09 12.95
N ASP A 196 0.26 0.05 12.21
CA ASP A 196 0.57 -0.03 10.78
C ASP A 196 -0.21 1.00 9.94
N CYS A 197 -1.41 1.44 10.37
CA CYS A 197 -2.10 2.58 9.74
C CYS A 197 -1.32 3.89 9.94
N SER A 198 -0.66 4.05 11.08
CA SER A 198 0.17 5.20 11.44
C SER A 198 1.59 5.16 10.86
N ARG A 199 2.00 4.03 10.29
CA ARG A 199 3.31 3.91 9.64
C ARG A 199 3.35 4.75 8.36
N THR A 200 4.36 5.59 8.27
CA THR A 200 4.66 6.38 7.07
C THR A 200 6.04 6.01 6.50
N SER A 201 6.26 6.31 5.23
CA SER A 201 7.57 6.13 4.59
C SER A 201 7.95 7.36 3.77
N ALA A 202 8.98 8.10 4.19
CA ALA A 202 9.54 9.21 3.42
C ALA A 202 10.64 8.73 2.47
N LEU A 203 10.78 9.39 1.32
CA LEU A 203 12.05 9.46 0.59
C LEU A 203 12.91 10.58 1.18
N MET A 204 14.16 10.25 1.46
CA MET A 204 15.15 11.11 2.09
C MET A 204 16.35 11.26 1.15
N GLY A 205 16.43 12.43 0.51
CA GLY A 205 17.58 12.86 -0.29
C GLY A 205 17.76 12.12 -1.62
N PRO A 206 18.78 12.52 -2.41
CA PRO A 206 18.98 12.09 -3.80
C PRO A 206 19.24 10.60 -4.00
N GLU A 207 19.58 9.89 -2.92
CA GLU A 207 19.78 8.44 -2.96
C GLU A 207 18.47 7.65 -2.90
N ASN A 208 17.30 8.33 -2.86
CA ASN A 208 15.99 7.71 -2.68
C ASN A 208 15.93 6.80 -1.45
N SER A 209 16.68 7.15 -0.40
CA SER A 209 16.72 6.38 0.83
C SER A 209 15.35 6.46 1.53
N ARG A 210 14.86 5.33 2.02
CA ARG A 210 13.52 5.26 2.64
C ARG A 210 13.63 5.33 4.15
N ALA A 211 13.03 6.35 4.74
CA ALA A 211 12.86 6.45 6.19
C ALA A 211 11.44 6.03 6.58
N VAL A 212 11.33 4.96 7.38
CA VAL A 212 10.06 4.56 7.99
C VAL A 212 9.88 5.33 9.29
N GLN A 213 8.73 5.99 9.43
CA GLN A 213 8.38 6.78 10.60
C GLN A 213 6.98 6.42 11.09
N MET A 214 6.60 6.92 12.26
CA MET A 214 5.31 6.64 12.89
C MET A 214 4.64 7.97 13.24
N MET A 215 3.50 8.27 12.62
CA MET A 215 2.73 9.45 12.97
C MET A 215 1.75 9.18 14.11
N ASN A 216 1.45 10.21 14.89
CA ASN A 216 0.48 10.11 15.97
C ASN A 216 -0.95 9.91 15.40
N PRO A 217 -1.60 8.74 15.63
CA PRO A 217 -2.94 8.47 15.10
C PRO A 217 -4.02 9.42 15.66
N LYS A 218 -3.77 10.10 16.77
CA LYS A 218 -4.69 11.10 17.34
C LYS A 218 -4.88 12.34 16.45
N ARG A 219 -4.02 12.54 15.43
CA ARG A 219 -4.15 13.63 14.45
C ARG A 219 -5.21 13.34 13.37
N VAL A 220 -5.74 12.12 13.33
CA VAL A 220 -6.76 11.71 12.37
C VAL A 220 -8.13 12.14 12.88
N ALA A 221 -8.79 13.02 12.13
CA ALA A 221 -10.07 13.58 12.50
C ALA A 221 -11.26 12.82 11.90
N ARG A 222 -11.07 12.13 10.77
CA ARG A 222 -12.10 11.35 10.06
C ARG A 222 -11.49 10.15 9.34
N MET A 223 -12.32 9.18 8.97
CA MET A 223 -11.93 8.02 8.15
C MET A 223 -12.88 7.85 6.96
N VAL A 224 -12.32 7.49 5.81
CA VAL A 224 -13.03 6.99 4.65
C VAL A 224 -12.64 5.53 4.49
N HIS A 225 -13.61 4.62 4.63
CA HIS A 225 -13.43 3.19 4.49
C HIS A 225 -13.87 2.75 3.10
N LEU A 226 -12.90 2.44 2.23
CA LEU A 226 -13.15 2.04 0.85
C LEU A 226 -13.14 0.50 0.71
N LEU A 227 -14.26 -0.05 0.27
CA LEU A 227 -14.41 -1.47 -0.08
C LEU A 227 -14.54 -1.61 -1.60
N ARG A 228 -14.10 -2.73 -2.11
CA ARG A 228 -14.29 -3.15 -3.51
C ARG A 228 -14.71 -4.61 -3.52
N ASN A 229 -15.48 -5.04 -4.52
CA ASN A 229 -15.83 -6.45 -4.69
C ASN A 229 -14.61 -7.37 -4.47
N PRO A 230 -14.67 -8.32 -3.52
CA PRO A 230 -13.50 -9.12 -3.11
C PRO A 230 -12.90 -9.91 -4.27
N TYR A 231 -13.74 -10.49 -5.13
CA TYR A 231 -13.29 -11.25 -6.30
C TYR A 231 -12.47 -10.38 -7.26
N GLN A 232 -12.99 -9.19 -7.58
CA GLN A 232 -12.31 -8.26 -8.48
C GLN A 232 -11.05 -7.68 -7.85
N ASN A 233 -11.06 -7.46 -6.54
CA ASN A 233 -9.94 -6.88 -5.83
C ASN A 233 -8.75 -7.86 -5.73
N ILE A 234 -8.99 -9.14 -5.46
CA ILE A 234 -7.94 -10.17 -5.42
C ILE A 234 -7.30 -10.35 -6.80
N VAL A 235 -8.09 -10.36 -7.88
CA VAL A 235 -7.55 -10.40 -9.25
C VAL A 235 -6.75 -9.12 -9.57
N ALA A 236 -7.21 -7.96 -9.12
CA ALA A 236 -6.45 -6.71 -9.29
C ALA A 236 -5.10 -6.74 -8.53
N ARG A 237 -5.03 -7.40 -7.36
CA ARG A 237 -3.78 -7.63 -6.63
C ARG A 237 -2.83 -8.54 -7.39
N PHE A 238 -3.34 -9.63 -7.97
CA PHE A 238 -2.55 -10.48 -8.88
C PHE A 238 -1.96 -9.67 -10.04
N HIS A 239 -2.75 -8.83 -10.71
CA HIS A 239 -2.24 -8.00 -11.80
C HIS A 239 -1.18 -6.99 -11.35
N LEU A 240 -1.31 -6.42 -10.15
CA LEU A 240 -0.27 -5.57 -9.58
C LEU A 240 1.02 -6.37 -9.34
N GLU A 241 0.92 -7.52 -8.68
CA GLU A 241 2.08 -8.38 -8.40
C GLU A 241 2.76 -8.85 -9.68
N ARG A 242 1.97 -9.19 -10.70
CA ARG A 242 2.50 -9.53 -12.02
C ARG A 242 3.28 -8.38 -12.66
N ARG A 243 2.85 -7.12 -12.51
CA ARG A 243 3.64 -5.97 -12.98
C ARG A 243 4.98 -5.89 -12.24
N HIS A 244 5.02 -6.21 -10.95
CA HIS A 244 6.29 -6.31 -10.22
C HIS A 244 7.16 -7.47 -10.74
N PHE A 245 6.57 -8.62 -11.08
CA PHE A 245 7.32 -9.71 -11.72
C PHE A 245 7.91 -9.28 -13.06
N VAL A 246 7.17 -8.59 -13.92
CA VAL A 246 7.70 -8.12 -15.22
C VAL A 246 8.97 -7.28 -15.05
N LEU A 247 9.04 -6.47 -13.99
CA LEU A 247 10.20 -5.61 -13.70
C LEU A 247 11.33 -6.36 -12.98
N ARG A 248 11.02 -7.20 -12.00
CA ARG A 248 12.00 -7.80 -11.08
C ARG A 248 12.41 -9.23 -11.45
N ASP A 249 11.48 -10.01 -11.99
CA ASP A 249 11.70 -11.40 -12.40
C ASP A 249 10.80 -11.77 -13.60
N PRO A 250 11.25 -11.47 -14.82
CA PRO A 250 10.49 -11.77 -16.04
C PRO A 250 10.14 -13.25 -16.20
N LYS A 251 10.90 -14.18 -15.60
CA LYS A 251 10.59 -15.62 -15.67
C LYS A 251 9.33 -15.96 -14.87
N LEU A 252 9.13 -15.32 -13.72
CA LEU A 252 7.87 -15.43 -12.98
C LEU A 252 6.70 -14.81 -13.76
N ALA A 253 6.91 -13.71 -14.48
CA ALA A 253 5.86 -13.10 -15.31
C ALA A 253 5.41 -13.97 -16.51
N ILE A 254 6.30 -14.85 -16.99
CA ILE A 254 5.99 -15.90 -17.98
C ILE A 254 5.22 -17.05 -17.30
N THR A 255 5.65 -17.46 -16.11
CA THR A 255 5.01 -18.53 -15.32
C THR A 255 3.59 -18.16 -14.90
N PHE A 256 3.35 -16.87 -14.65
CA PHE A 256 2.06 -16.31 -14.28
C PHE A 256 1.58 -15.33 -15.37
N PRO A 257 1.06 -15.83 -16.51
CA PRO A 257 0.53 -14.97 -17.57
C PRO A 257 -0.63 -14.09 -17.08
N ASN A 258 -0.89 -12.98 -17.77
CA ASN A 258 -1.88 -11.98 -17.34
C ASN A 258 -3.34 -12.41 -17.65
N ASN A 259 -3.75 -13.57 -17.17
CA ASN A 259 -5.06 -14.18 -17.41
C ASN A 259 -5.46 -15.13 -16.26
N ALA A 260 -6.66 -15.73 -16.34
CA ALA A 260 -7.21 -16.64 -15.35
C ALA A 260 -6.29 -17.85 -15.03
N THR A 261 -5.59 -18.39 -16.04
CA THR A 261 -4.64 -19.50 -15.83
C THR A 261 -3.44 -19.08 -14.97
N GLY A 262 -2.86 -17.91 -15.27
CA GLY A 262 -1.74 -17.38 -14.49
C GLY A 262 -2.16 -16.98 -13.08
N PHE A 263 -3.36 -16.42 -12.94
CA PHE A 263 -3.97 -16.13 -11.64
C PHE A 263 -4.10 -17.41 -10.79
N ALA A 264 -4.71 -18.47 -11.34
CA ALA A 264 -4.89 -19.73 -10.63
C ALA A 264 -3.54 -20.39 -10.26
N ALA A 265 -2.53 -20.28 -11.11
CA ALA A 265 -1.18 -20.76 -10.81
C ALA A 265 -0.50 -19.96 -9.68
N TRP A 266 -0.67 -18.63 -9.67
CA TRP A 266 -0.20 -17.75 -8.61
C TRP A 266 -0.85 -18.07 -7.27
N CYS A 267 -2.18 -18.25 -7.25
CA CYS A 267 -2.93 -18.69 -6.07
C CYS A 267 -2.36 -19.98 -5.48
N ARG A 268 -2.26 -21.04 -6.30
CA ARG A 268 -1.74 -22.34 -5.84
C ARG A 268 -0.31 -22.25 -5.32
N LYS A 269 0.51 -21.36 -5.85
CA LYS A 269 1.87 -21.13 -5.33
C LYS A 269 1.81 -20.54 -3.93
N LEU A 270 1.04 -19.49 -3.71
CA LEU A 270 0.91 -18.84 -2.41
C LEU A 270 0.31 -19.80 -1.37
N ASP A 271 -0.80 -20.46 -1.72
CA ASP A 271 -1.50 -21.40 -0.84
C ASP A 271 -0.55 -22.53 -0.37
N ARG A 272 0.29 -23.06 -1.27
CA ARG A 272 1.26 -24.11 -0.91
C ARG A 272 2.44 -23.60 -0.09
N LEU A 273 2.90 -22.37 -0.38
CA LEU A 273 4.08 -21.81 0.25
C LEU A 273 3.86 -21.57 1.76
N TYR A 274 2.64 -21.24 2.15
CA TYR A 274 2.31 -20.81 3.51
C TYR A 274 1.37 -21.75 4.26
N ALA A 275 1.04 -22.93 3.70
CA ALA A 275 0.06 -23.87 4.26
C ALA A 275 0.33 -24.25 5.73
N ASP A 276 1.60 -24.43 6.12
CA ASP A 276 1.97 -24.87 7.47
C ASP A 276 1.74 -23.76 8.52
N GLU A 277 1.91 -22.49 8.13
CA GLU A 277 1.72 -21.34 9.01
C GLU A 277 0.24 -21.09 9.34
N GLU A 278 -0.69 -21.59 8.52
CA GLU A 278 -2.14 -21.43 8.74
C GLU A 278 -2.66 -22.22 9.95
N SER A 279 -1.81 -23.05 10.57
CA SER A 279 -2.10 -23.77 11.81
C SER A 279 -2.50 -22.88 12.99
N ILE A 280 -2.16 -21.58 12.96
CA ILE A 280 -2.58 -20.59 13.97
C ILE A 280 -4.07 -20.20 13.86
N LEU A 281 -4.70 -20.46 12.72
CA LEU A 281 -6.10 -20.09 12.48
C LEU A 281 -7.07 -21.06 13.19
N GLU A 282 -8.34 -20.71 13.28
CA GLU A 282 -9.35 -21.66 13.78
C GLU A 282 -9.54 -22.84 12.81
N SER A 283 -9.79 -24.04 13.33
CA SER A 283 -9.93 -25.25 12.50
C SER A 283 -11.03 -25.11 11.45
N LYS A 284 -12.17 -24.55 11.83
CA LYS A 284 -13.31 -24.33 10.92
C LYS A 284 -12.97 -23.38 9.77
N VAL A 285 -12.16 -22.35 10.04
CA VAL A 285 -11.69 -21.41 9.01
C VAL A 285 -10.73 -22.13 8.06
N ARG A 286 -9.76 -22.90 8.58
CA ARG A 286 -8.87 -23.72 7.75
C ARG A 286 -9.61 -24.71 6.85
N ASP A 287 -10.63 -25.38 7.38
CA ASP A 287 -11.42 -26.35 6.62
C ASP A 287 -12.17 -25.70 5.44
N LEU A 288 -12.51 -24.42 5.54
CA LEU A 288 -13.08 -23.63 4.45
C LEU A 288 -11.98 -23.16 3.47
N MET A 289 -10.84 -22.72 3.99
CA MET A 289 -9.68 -22.28 3.20
C MET A 289 -9.17 -23.39 2.27
N GLN A 290 -9.05 -24.63 2.75
CA GLN A 290 -8.59 -25.78 1.95
C GLN A 290 -9.45 -26.08 0.70
N LYS A 291 -10.68 -25.55 0.64
CA LYS A 291 -11.62 -25.78 -0.48
C LYS A 291 -11.54 -24.69 -1.56
N LEU A 292 -10.71 -23.66 -1.36
CA LEU A 292 -10.71 -22.44 -2.16
C LEU A 292 -9.27 -22.09 -2.59
N PRO A 293 -9.01 -21.85 -3.89
CA PRO A 293 -7.74 -21.26 -4.32
C PRO A 293 -7.61 -19.80 -3.84
N CYS A 294 -6.39 -19.34 -3.55
CA CYS A 294 -6.13 -18.00 -3.04
C CYS A 294 -6.84 -17.73 -1.70
N HIS A 295 -7.06 -18.77 -0.87
CA HIS A 295 -7.86 -18.63 0.34
C HIS A 295 -7.30 -17.59 1.32
N ALA A 296 -5.98 -17.48 1.42
CA ALA A 296 -5.34 -16.50 2.27
C ALA A 296 -5.66 -15.05 1.82
N GLU A 297 -5.82 -14.79 0.53
CA GLU A 297 -6.20 -13.46 0.03
C GLU A 297 -7.65 -13.09 0.42
N PHE A 298 -8.59 -14.05 0.37
CA PHE A 298 -9.96 -13.83 0.86
C PHE A 298 -10.02 -13.64 2.37
N TYR A 299 -9.26 -14.45 3.13
CA TYR A 299 -9.14 -14.29 4.57
C TYR A 299 -8.60 -12.90 4.93
N LYS A 300 -7.48 -12.49 4.31
CA LYS A 300 -6.86 -11.17 4.52
C LYS A 300 -7.80 -10.03 4.17
N TYR A 301 -8.53 -10.13 3.07
CA TYR A 301 -9.51 -9.11 2.67
C TYR A 301 -10.55 -8.88 3.77
N VAL A 302 -11.17 -9.95 4.29
CA VAL A 302 -12.21 -9.83 5.32
C VAL A 302 -11.63 -9.38 6.65
N GLN A 303 -10.51 -9.96 7.09
CA GLN A 303 -9.87 -9.55 8.34
C GLN A 303 -9.41 -8.10 8.31
N TRP A 304 -8.86 -7.63 7.20
CA TRP A 304 -8.48 -6.23 7.06
C TRP A 304 -9.69 -5.30 7.26
N HIS A 305 -10.84 -5.65 6.67
CA HIS A 305 -12.07 -4.89 6.84
C HIS A 305 -12.67 -4.99 8.26
N ASN A 306 -12.56 -6.15 8.92
CA ASN A 306 -12.87 -6.26 10.35
C ASN A 306 -12.05 -5.26 11.17
N LYS A 307 -10.73 -5.28 10.99
CA LYS A 307 -9.80 -4.41 11.74
C LYS A 307 -10.03 -2.94 11.46
N ALA A 308 -10.31 -2.57 10.21
CA ALA A 308 -10.67 -1.20 9.83
C ALA A 308 -11.88 -0.65 10.61
N LEU A 309 -12.88 -1.49 10.90
CA LEU A 309 -14.07 -1.11 11.69
C LEU A 309 -13.84 -1.17 13.21
N GLU A 310 -12.77 -1.82 13.66
CA GLU A 310 -12.44 -2.00 15.08
C GLU A 310 -11.53 -0.90 15.62
N ILE A 311 -10.78 -0.17 14.79
CA ILE A 311 -9.85 0.86 15.28
C ILE A 311 -10.53 2.14 15.79
N GLY A 312 -11.77 2.43 15.37
CA GLY A 312 -12.46 3.69 15.72
C GLY A 312 -12.44 4.02 17.23
N PRO A 313 -12.81 3.09 18.12
CA PRO A 313 -12.73 3.27 19.58
C PRO A 313 -11.32 3.44 20.15
N LEU A 314 -10.27 3.01 19.45
CA LEU A 314 -8.88 3.16 19.90
C LEU A 314 -8.29 4.55 19.53
N MET A 315 -8.99 5.29 18.68
CA MET A 315 -8.56 6.59 18.19
C MET A 315 -9.08 7.72 19.10
N ASN A 316 -8.47 8.90 18.96
CA ASN A 316 -8.88 10.15 19.61
C ASN A 316 -9.20 10.05 21.12
N GLY A 317 -8.42 9.25 21.87
CA GLY A 317 -8.61 9.09 23.32
C GLY A 317 -9.92 8.39 23.72
N GLY A 318 -10.48 7.56 22.84
CA GLY A 318 -11.73 6.83 23.07
C GLY A 318 -12.97 7.46 22.45
N ALA A 319 -12.86 8.67 21.89
CA ALA A 319 -13.93 9.28 21.12
C ALA A 319 -14.04 8.62 19.74
N GLU A 320 -15.27 8.28 19.34
CA GLU A 320 -15.53 7.70 18.02
C GLU A 320 -15.14 8.70 16.91
N VAL A 321 -14.27 8.26 16.01
CA VAL A 321 -13.86 9.02 14.84
C VAL A 321 -14.89 8.79 13.72
N PRO A 322 -15.50 9.85 13.15
CA PRO A 322 -16.48 9.70 12.08
C PRO A 322 -15.90 8.92 10.89
N MET A 323 -16.66 7.93 10.42
CA MET A 323 -16.28 7.08 9.30
C MET A 323 -17.32 7.14 8.17
N TRP A 324 -16.87 7.35 6.94
CA TRP A 324 -17.69 7.25 5.74
C TRP A 324 -17.29 6.03 4.92
N THR A 325 -18.22 5.10 4.71
CA THR A 325 -17.98 3.87 3.95
C THR A 325 -18.39 4.04 2.49
N ILE A 326 -17.48 3.69 1.58
CA ILE A 326 -17.72 3.73 0.12
C ILE A 326 -17.51 2.33 -0.44
N HIS A 327 -18.48 1.85 -1.24
CA HIS A 327 -18.25 0.73 -2.13
C HIS A 327 -17.78 1.25 -3.48
N TYR A 328 -16.66 0.75 -3.97
CA TYR A 328 -16.01 1.23 -5.18
C TYR A 328 -16.93 1.15 -6.40
N GLU A 329 -17.81 0.15 -6.46
CA GLU A 329 -18.81 -0.02 -7.52
C GLU A 329 -19.89 1.09 -7.51
N ASP A 330 -20.05 1.83 -6.41
CA ASP A 330 -21.00 2.94 -6.35
C ASP A 330 -20.52 4.14 -7.18
N TYR A 331 -19.23 4.24 -7.52
CA TYR A 331 -18.78 5.17 -8.55
C TYR A 331 -19.31 4.83 -9.94
N GLN A 332 -19.62 3.56 -10.21
CA GLN A 332 -20.25 3.15 -11.47
C GLN A 332 -21.77 3.35 -11.42
N ASN A 333 -22.40 2.90 -10.33
CA ASN A 333 -23.84 2.79 -10.25
C ASN A 333 -24.53 4.06 -9.74
N ASN A 334 -23.84 4.83 -8.90
CA ASN A 334 -24.37 5.99 -8.17
C ASN A 334 -23.36 7.15 -8.16
N PHE A 335 -22.72 7.41 -9.31
CA PHE A 335 -21.56 8.31 -9.41
C PHE A 335 -21.74 9.66 -8.71
N ASN A 336 -22.76 10.43 -9.10
CA ASN A 336 -23.00 11.77 -8.58
C ASN A 336 -23.23 11.78 -7.06
N SER A 337 -24.00 10.81 -6.55
CA SER A 337 -24.27 10.69 -5.11
C SER A 337 -23.01 10.32 -4.34
N THR A 338 -22.20 9.41 -4.87
CA THR A 338 -20.95 8.96 -4.24
C THR A 338 -19.92 10.08 -4.18
N VAL A 339 -19.74 10.80 -5.29
CA VAL A 339 -18.86 11.98 -5.36
C VAL A 339 -19.34 13.06 -4.41
N LYS A 340 -20.61 13.45 -4.47
CA LYS A 340 -21.16 14.49 -3.59
C LYS A 340 -20.99 14.11 -2.11
N GLY A 341 -21.35 12.88 -1.74
CA GLY A 341 -21.22 12.40 -0.36
C GLY A 341 -19.78 12.44 0.16
N LEU A 342 -18.80 12.03 -0.66
CA LEU A 342 -17.39 12.13 -0.27
C LEU A 342 -16.93 13.59 -0.15
N MET A 343 -17.31 14.45 -1.10
CA MET A 343 -16.94 15.87 -1.08
C MET A 343 -17.54 16.61 0.12
N ASP A 344 -18.82 16.35 0.43
CA ASP A 344 -19.49 16.88 1.63
C ASP A 344 -18.80 16.38 2.91
N PHE A 345 -18.45 15.09 2.97
CA PHE A 345 -17.73 14.51 4.11
C PHE A 345 -16.31 15.09 4.30
N LEU A 346 -15.71 15.61 3.24
CA LEU A 346 -14.42 16.32 3.30
C LEU A 346 -14.58 17.84 3.42
N GLU A 347 -15.80 18.35 3.39
CA GLU A 347 -16.12 19.78 3.35
C GLU A 347 -15.44 20.52 2.18
N LEU A 348 -15.37 19.86 1.04
CA LEU A 348 -14.77 20.39 -0.18
C LEU A 348 -15.85 20.80 -1.18
N SER A 349 -15.63 21.93 -1.83
CA SER A 349 -16.47 22.35 -2.95
C SER A 349 -16.05 21.64 -4.24
N ILE A 350 -17.03 21.27 -5.07
CA ILE A 350 -16.77 20.79 -6.43
C ILE A 350 -16.63 22.02 -7.34
N VAL A 351 -15.40 22.33 -7.75
CA VAL A 351 -15.07 23.50 -8.60
C VAL A 351 -14.73 23.10 -10.04
N SER A 352 -14.59 21.80 -10.31
CA SER A 352 -14.36 21.29 -11.67
C SER A 352 -15.03 19.92 -11.87
N THR A 353 -15.14 19.49 -13.13
CA THR A 353 -15.75 18.21 -13.50
C THR A 353 -14.98 17.04 -12.86
N PRO A 354 -15.63 16.22 -12.01
CA PRO A 354 -15.00 15.06 -11.41
C PRO A 354 -14.47 14.07 -12.46
N ARG A 355 -13.48 13.27 -12.09
CA ARG A 355 -12.95 12.21 -12.97
C ARG A 355 -14.04 11.17 -13.24
N GLU A 356 -14.43 11.01 -14.50
CA GLU A 356 -15.35 9.93 -14.91
C GLU A 356 -14.83 8.56 -14.46
N PHE A 357 -15.75 7.73 -13.96
CA PHE A 357 -15.45 6.37 -13.59
C PHE A 357 -15.23 5.52 -14.84
N ARG A 358 -14.08 4.84 -14.91
CA ARG A 358 -13.84 3.83 -15.95
C ARG A 358 -14.25 2.48 -15.39
N ALA A 359 -15.20 1.83 -16.06
CA ALA A 359 -15.61 0.48 -15.75
C ALA A 359 -14.40 -0.45 -15.64
N LEU A 360 -14.46 -1.32 -14.63
CA LEU A 360 -13.41 -2.30 -14.38
C LEU A 360 -13.40 -3.37 -15.47
N PRO A 361 -12.24 -4.00 -15.74
CA PRO A 361 -12.21 -5.20 -16.56
C PRO A 361 -13.14 -6.27 -15.97
N ASP A 362 -13.78 -7.05 -16.83
CA ASP A 362 -14.49 -8.23 -16.38
C ASP A 362 -13.48 -9.30 -15.92
N TYR A 363 -13.68 -9.78 -14.70
CA TYR A 363 -12.89 -10.84 -14.07
C TYR A 363 -13.75 -12.07 -13.75
N SER A 364 -14.90 -12.20 -14.43
CA SER A 364 -15.86 -13.28 -14.23
C SER A 364 -15.23 -14.67 -14.41
N ASP A 365 -14.26 -14.81 -15.31
CA ASP A 365 -13.55 -16.05 -15.68
C ASP A 365 -12.46 -16.49 -14.68
N HIS A 366 -12.09 -15.67 -13.70
CA HIS A 366 -11.01 -15.97 -12.75
C HIS A 366 -11.46 -16.90 -11.60
N PHE A 367 -12.77 -17.08 -11.42
CA PHE A 367 -13.35 -17.94 -10.39
C PHE A 367 -14.53 -18.72 -10.94
N SER A 368 -14.55 -20.03 -10.73
CA SER A 368 -15.73 -20.85 -11.01
C SER A 368 -16.85 -20.56 -10.02
N ASP A 369 -18.08 -20.96 -10.33
CA ASP A 369 -19.21 -20.87 -9.41
C ASP A 369 -18.94 -21.62 -8.10
N ARG A 370 -18.22 -22.74 -8.18
CA ARG A 370 -17.80 -23.52 -7.01
C ARG A 370 -16.81 -22.72 -6.14
N ASP A 371 -15.83 -22.06 -6.75
CA ASP A 371 -14.89 -21.21 -6.02
C ASP A 371 -15.65 -20.08 -5.31
N ARG A 372 -16.61 -19.44 -6.00
CA ARG A 372 -17.46 -18.39 -5.42
C ARG A 372 -18.27 -18.90 -4.22
N GLN A 373 -18.86 -20.08 -4.30
CA GLN A 373 -19.59 -20.67 -3.18
C GLN A 373 -18.68 -20.92 -1.96
N HIS A 374 -17.47 -21.46 -2.17
CA HIS A 374 -16.51 -21.68 -1.10
C HIS A 374 -15.95 -20.37 -0.52
N ALA A 375 -15.66 -19.39 -1.38
CA ALA A 375 -15.26 -18.04 -0.96
C ALA A 375 -16.34 -17.33 -0.16
N ASN A 376 -17.60 -17.41 -0.59
CA ASN A 376 -18.74 -16.86 0.15
C ASN A 376 -18.87 -17.49 1.54
N ALA A 377 -18.69 -18.81 1.66
CA ALA A 377 -18.72 -19.50 2.94
C ALA A 377 -17.58 -19.05 3.86
N LEU A 378 -16.34 -18.98 3.35
CA LEU A 378 -15.17 -18.50 4.10
C LEU A 378 -15.36 -17.05 4.55
N MET A 379 -15.75 -16.16 3.64
CA MET A 379 -15.92 -14.75 3.96
C MET A 379 -17.02 -14.51 4.99
N LYS A 380 -18.14 -15.25 4.91
CA LYS A 380 -19.20 -15.19 5.94
C LYS A 380 -18.68 -15.65 7.29
N GLU A 381 -17.89 -16.70 7.34
CA GLU A 381 -17.32 -17.22 8.59
C GLU A 381 -16.37 -16.22 9.25
N VAL A 382 -15.50 -15.59 8.46
CA VAL A 382 -14.46 -14.67 8.97
C VAL A 382 -15.01 -13.27 9.28
N ALA A 383 -16.10 -12.84 8.62
CA ALA A 383 -16.66 -11.51 8.78
C ALA A 383 -17.33 -11.33 10.15
N THR A 384 -16.94 -10.27 10.86
CA THR A 384 -17.63 -9.82 12.07
C THR A 384 -19.06 -9.38 11.76
N SER A 385 -19.89 -9.19 12.80
CA SER A 385 -21.25 -8.65 12.66
C SER A 385 -21.30 -7.27 11.99
N LYS A 386 -20.24 -6.45 12.12
CA LYS A 386 -20.13 -5.14 11.47
C LYS A 386 -19.71 -5.24 10.00
N THR A 387 -18.77 -6.13 9.68
CA THR A 387 -18.25 -6.30 8.31
C THR A 387 -19.22 -7.04 7.40
N ARG A 388 -19.93 -8.05 7.93
CA ARG A 388 -20.84 -8.91 7.16
C ARG A 388 -21.84 -8.13 6.29
N PRO A 389 -22.62 -7.17 6.81
CA PRO A 389 -23.58 -6.43 5.98
C PRO A 389 -22.91 -5.62 4.85
N LEU A 390 -21.67 -5.19 5.02
CA LEU A 390 -20.94 -4.46 3.97
C LEU A 390 -20.55 -5.39 2.81
N ILE A 391 -20.12 -6.61 3.12
CA ILE A 391 -19.66 -7.54 2.07
C ILE A 391 -20.79 -8.37 1.46
N GLU A 392 -21.95 -8.47 2.13
CA GLU A 392 -23.08 -9.31 1.71
C GLU A 392 -23.58 -8.99 0.29
N ARG A 393 -23.54 -7.72 -0.11
CA ARG A 393 -23.89 -7.29 -1.48
C ARG A 393 -23.04 -7.95 -2.58
N TYR A 394 -21.90 -8.54 -2.24
CA TYR A 394 -21.00 -9.22 -3.18
C TYR A 394 -21.11 -10.75 -3.13
N LEU A 395 -21.94 -11.31 -2.25
CA LEU A 395 -22.03 -12.75 -2.00
C LEU A 395 -23.25 -13.40 -2.67
N ASN A 396 -24.02 -12.62 -3.43
CA ASN A 396 -25.24 -13.06 -4.11
C ASN A 396 -24.99 -13.48 -5.56
#